data_AF-A0A0F9V7Z3-F1
#
_entry.id   AF-A0A0F9V7Z3-F1
#
_cell.length_a   1.000
_cell.length_b   1.000
_cell.length_c   1.000
_cell.angle_alpha   90.00
_cell.angle_beta   90.00
_cell.angle_gamma   90.00
#
_symmetry.space_group_name_H-M   'P 1'
#
loop_
_entity.id
_entity.type
_entity.pdbx_description
1 polymer ?
#
loop_
_entity_poly.entity_id
_entity_poly.type
_entity_poly.pdbx_seq_one_letter_code
_entity_poly.pdbx_strand_id
1 'polypeptide(L)'
;MKILTRLAICCAFLFTGMLYSQTKNTAPSNPNAEDEGPVMFQFEPNYETATMLQREALKQKIRGLDTLNISDRKRQRLIKAFYKESRAINFKNSVLVNTEFEEEDFED
;
A
#
# COMPACT_ATOMS: atom_id res chain seq x y z
N MET A 1 -45.74 25.47 3.53
CA MET A 1 -44.49 26.26 3.34
C MET A 1 -43.54 26.26 4.55
N LYS A 2 -44.01 26.03 5.78
CA LYS A 2 -43.15 26.07 7.01
C LYS A 2 -42.10 24.95 7.12
N ILE A 3 -42.27 23.84 6.39
CA ILE A 3 -41.34 22.69 6.41
C ILE A 3 -40.12 22.99 5.51
N LEU A 4 -40.35 23.61 4.35
CA LEU A 4 -39.30 23.98 3.41
C LEU A 4 -38.38 25.07 3.99
N THR A 5 -38.95 26.02 4.74
CA THR A 5 -38.16 27.06 5.40
C THR A 5 -37.30 26.51 6.54
N ARG A 6 -37.78 25.48 7.26
CA ARG A 6 -36.99 24.80 8.31
C ARG A 6 -35.84 23.97 7.73
N LEU A 7 -36.07 23.29 6.60
CA LEU A 7 -35.04 22.51 5.91
C LEU A 7 -33.89 23.41 5.41
N ALA A 8 -34.21 24.56 4.82
CA ALA A 8 -33.22 25.51 4.30
C ALA A 8 -32.29 26.05 5.39
N ILE A 9 -32.83 26.32 6.59
CA ILE A 9 -32.04 26.80 7.74
C ILE A 9 -31.08 25.71 8.23
N CYS A 10 -31.52 24.45 8.31
CA CYS A 10 -30.66 23.33 8.71
C CYS A 10 -29.51 23.08 7.72
N CYS A 11 -29.77 23.22 6.41
CA CYS A 11 -28.72 23.08 5.40
C CYS A 11 -27.66 24.18 5.50
N ALA A 12 -28.05 25.44 5.78
CA ALA A 12 -27.11 26.54 5.90
C ALA A 12 -26.10 26.38 7.07
N PHE A 13 -26.53 25.78 8.19
CA PHE A 13 -25.64 25.51 9.33
C PHE A 13 -24.66 24.36 9.09
N LEU A 14 -25.01 23.37 8.25
CA LEU A 14 -24.12 22.24 7.94
C LEU A 14 -22.98 22.63 6.99
N PHE A 15 -23.22 23.57 6.06
CA PHE A 15 -22.19 23.99 5.11
C PHE A 15 -21.10 24.87 5.73
N THR A 16 -21.40 25.67 6.75
CA THR A 16 -20.40 26.53 7.41
C THR A 16 -19.43 25.76 8.31
N GLY A 17 -19.88 24.66 8.93
CA GLY A 17 -19.02 23.80 9.75
C GLY A 17 -17.95 23.04 8.94
N MET A 18 -18.26 22.65 7.69
CA MET A 18 -17.32 21.90 6.85
C MET A 18 -16.14 22.75 6.35
N LEU A 19 -16.34 24.05 6.10
CA LEU A 19 -15.23 24.94 5.70
C LEU A 19 -14.23 25.15 6.83
N TYR A 20 -14.69 25.26 8.08
CA TYR A 20 -13.82 25.56 9.22
C TYR A 20 -12.94 24.36 9.62
N SER A 21 -13.34 23.13 9.28
CA SER A 21 -12.55 21.92 9.56
C SER A 21 -11.43 21.67 8.54
N GLN A 22 -11.42 22.33 7.38
CA GLN A 22 -10.38 22.12 6.35
C GLN A 22 -9.17 23.04 6.51
N THR A 23 -9.26 24.12 7.30
CA THR A 23 -8.21 25.15 7.35
C THR A 23 -7.05 24.85 8.30
N LYS A 24 -7.12 23.79 9.13
CA LYS A 24 -6.10 23.49 10.16
C LYS A 24 -5.25 22.24 9.93
N ASN A 25 -5.43 21.55 8.79
CA ASN A 25 -4.70 20.29 8.51
C ASN A 25 -3.63 20.43 7.42
N THR A 26 -3.12 21.63 7.15
CA THR A 26 -1.90 21.76 6.35
C THR A 26 -0.70 21.49 7.26
N ALA A 27 -0.34 20.21 7.39
CA ALA A 27 0.97 19.82 7.88
C ALA A 27 2.05 20.53 7.04
N PRO A 28 3.19 20.92 7.64
CA PRO A 28 4.30 21.46 6.86
C PRO A 28 4.72 20.40 5.82
N SER A 29 4.49 20.71 4.55
CA SER A 29 5.00 19.93 3.42
C SER A 29 6.51 20.11 3.41
N ASN A 30 7.23 19.08 3.87
CA ASN A 30 8.66 18.96 3.63
C ASN A 30 8.81 18.56 2.15
N PRO A 31 9.45 19.36 1.29
CA PRO A 31 9.52 19.10 -0.15
C PRO A 31 10.33 17.84 -0.51
N ASN A 32 11.07 17.25 0.45
CA ASN A 32 11.81 15.99 0.28
C ASN A 32 11.08 14.74 0.84
N ALA A 33 9.94 14.90 1.51
CA ALA A 33 9.25 13.77 2.14
C ALA A 33 8.40 12.95 1.15
N GLU A 34 8.32 13.36 -0.11
CA GLU A 34 7.50 12.68 -1.13
C GLU A 34 8.24 11.54 -1.82
N ASP A 35 9.58 11.54 -1.81
CA ASP A 35 10.42 10.49 -2.42
C ASP A 35 10.96 9.46 -1.41
N GLU A 36 10.96 9.79 -0.11
CA GLU A 36 11.21 8.81 0.94
C GLU A 36 9.93 8.02 1.19
N GLY A 37 9.77 6.92 0.47
CA GLY A 37 8.79 5.89 0.80
C GLY A 37 8.86 5.51 2.29
N PRO A 38 7.79 4.90 2.84
CA PRO A 38 7.71 4.51 4.25
C PRO A 38 9.05 4.03 4.83
N VAL A 39 9.46 4.57 5.99
CA VAL A 39 10.75 4.32 6.67
C VAL A 39 11.19 2.85 6.70
N MET A 40 10.23 1.90 6.63
CA MET A 40 10.52 0.48 6.45
C MET A 40 11.36 0.13 5.21
N PHE A 41 11.34 0.94 4.15
CA PHE A 41 12.11 0.71 2.92
C PHE A 41 13.59 1.08 3.01
N GLN A 42 14.01 1.81 4.04
CA GLN A 42 15.42 2.13 4.26
C GLN A 42 16.22 0.93 4.79
N PHE A 43 15.54 -0.11 5.30
CA PHE A 43 16.17 -1.25 5.98
C PHE A 43 16.35 -2.49 5.10
N GLU A 44 15.81 -2.51 3.88
CA GLU A 44 15.96 -3.66 2.96
C GLU A 44 16.83 -3.27 1.75
N PRO A 45 18.12 -3.65 1.71
CA PRO A 45 18.89 -3.51 0.49
C PRO A 45 18.20 -4.32 -0.62
N ASN A 46 17.89 -3.67 -1.75
CA ASN A 46 17.27 -4.25 -2.95
C ASN A 46 15.74 -4.51 -2.90
N TYR A 47 14.96 -3.85 -2.02
CA TYR A 47 13.50 -4.02 -2.00
C TYR A 47 12.85 -3.77 -3.37
N GLU A 48 13.16 -2.64 -4.01
CA GLU A 48 12.55 -2.26 -5.28
C GLU A 48 12.81 -3.30 -6.38
N THR A 49 14.06 -3.76 -6.49
CA THR A 49 14.43 -4.76 -7.51
C THR A 49 13.74 -6.10 -7.24
N ALA A 50 13.64 -6.53 -5.98
CA ALA A 50 12.89 -7.72 -5.60
C ALA A 50 11.39 -7.60 -5.95
N THR A 51 10.76 -6.43 -5.71
CA THR A 51 9.35 -6.22 -6.09
C THR A 51 9.16 -6.19 -7.61
N MET A 52 10.10 -5.61 -8.36
CA MET A 52 10.06 -5.60 -9.82
C MET A 52 10.14 -7.02 -10.38
N LEU A 53 11.08 -7.83 -9.88
CA LEU A 53 11.23 -9.23 -10.29
C LEU A 53 9.95 -10.05 -10.01
N GLN A 54 9.32 -9.85 -8.84
CA GLN A 54 8.04 -10.50 -8.53
C GLN A 54 6.93 -10.09 -9.50
N ARG A 55 6.85 -8.79 -9.85
CA ARG A 55 5.87 -8.27 -10.83
C ARG A 55 6.12 -8.84 -12.22
N GLU A 56 7.38 -8.96 -12.63
CA GLU A 56 7.75 -9.53 -13.93
C GLU A 56 7.42 -11.03 -14.00
N ALA A 57 7.75 -11.80 -12.97
CA ALA A 57 7.40 -13.21 -12.89
C ALA A 57 5.88 -13.43 -12.98
N LEU A 58 5.09 -12.58 -12.31
CA LEU A 58 3.63 -12.61 -12.40
C LEU A 58 3.15 -12.31 -13.82
N LYS A 59 3.69 -11.29 -14.48
CA LYS A 59 3.36 -10.94 -15.88
C LYS A 59 3.70 -12.09 -16.82
N GLN A 60 4.81 -12.79 -16.63
CA GLN A 60 5.17 -13.97 -17.42
C GLN A 60 4.17 -15.11 -17.23
N LYS A 61 3.75 -15.41 -15.99
CA LYS A 61 2.71 -16.41 -15.71
C LYS A 61 1.38 -16.06 -16.41
N ILE A 62 1.00 -14.78 -16.41
CA ILE A 62 -0.22 -14.30 -17.09
C ILE A 62 -0.09 -14.42 -18.61
N ARG A 63 1.05 -14.05 -19.19
CA ARG A 63 1.31 -14.26 -20.63
C ARG A 63 1.24 -15.73 -21.01
N GLY A 64 1.73 -16.61 -20.13
CA GLY A 64 1.59 -18.05 -20.29
C GLY A 64 0.13 -18.49 -20.41
N LEU A 65 -0.79 -17.93 -19.61
CA LEU A 65 -2.23 -18.24 -19.72
C LEU A 65 -2.83 -17.92 -21.08
N ASP A 66 -2.33 -16.88 -21.75
CA ASP A 66 -2.84 -16.45 -23.05
C ASP A 66 -2.50 -17.43 -24.18
N THR A 67 -1.49 -18.29 -23.99
CA THR A 67 -1.14 -19.34 -24.96
C THR A 67 -1.95 -20.62 -24.76
N LEU A 68 -2.63 -20.78 -23.63
CA LEU A 68 -3.50 -21.93 -23.40
C LEU A 68 -4.86 -21.74 -24.06
N ASN A 69 -5.36 -22.79 -24.71
CA ASN A 69 -6.73 -22.83 -25.22
C ASN A 69 -7.72 -23.13 -24.08
N ILE A 70 -8.02 -22.11 -23.27
CA ILE A 70 -8.95 -22.17 -22.14
C ILE A 70 -10.08 -21.16 -22.30
N SER A 71 -11.23 -21.43 -21.67
CA SER A 71 -12.32 -20.46 -21.65
C SER A 71 -11.98 -19.21 -20.83
N ASP A 72 -12.54 -18.07 -21.20
CA ASP A 72 -12.31 -16.78 -20.52
C ASP A 72 -12.63 -16.83 -19.03
N ARG A 73 -13.69 -17.56 -18.65
CA ARG A 73 -14.07 -17.74 -17.26
C ARG A 73 -12.96 -18.47 -16.47
N LYS A 74 -12.32 -19.46 -17.08
CA LYS A 74 -11.21 -20.20 -16.46
C LYS A 74 -9.95 -19.33 -16.40
N ARG A 75 -9.67 -18.57 -17.47
CA ARG A 75 -8.57 -17.59 -17.52
C ARG A 75 -8.67 -16.56 -16.40
N GLN A 76 -9.82 -15.91 -16.24
CA GLN A 76 -10.05 -14.92 -15.17
C GLN A 76 -9.86 -15.51 -13.76
N ARG A 77 -10.34 -16.75 -13.53
CA ARG A 77 -10.13 -17.45 -12.25
C ARG A 77 -8.66 -17.70 -11.96
N LEU A 78 -7.89 -18.11 -12.97
CA LEU A 78 -6.45 -18.38 -12.83
C LEU A 78 -5.66 -17.10 -12.60
N ILE A 79 -5.97 -16.02 -13.32
CA ILE A 79 -5.37 -14.69 -13.07
C ILE A 79 -5.61 -14.28 -11.62
N LYS A 80 -6.86 -14.39 -11.12
CA LYS A 80 -7.19 -14.06 -9.74
C LYS A 80 -6.42 -14.91 -8.72
N ALA A 81 -6.22 -16.20 -9.01
CA ALA A 81 -5.44 -17.10 -8.17
C ALA A 81 -3.97 -16.67 -8.12
N PHE A 82 -3.35 -16.33 -9.26
CA PHE A 82 -1.96 -15.87 -9.31
C PHE A 82 -1.73 -14.57 -8.52
N TYR A 83 -2.65 -13.61 -8.57
CA TYR A 83 -2.58 -12.40 -7.73
C TYR A 83 -2.80 -12.65 -6.24
N LYS A 84 -3.44 -13.77 -5.87
CA LYS A 84 -3.62 -14.17 -4.46
C LYS A 84 -2.35 -14.86 -3.95
N GLU A 85 -1.77 -15.75 -4.76
CA GLU A 85 -0.50 -16.42 -4.48
C GLU A 85 0.65 -15.42 -4.36
N SER A 86 0.73 -14.43 -5.25
CA SER A 86 1.79 -13.39 -5.19
C SER A 86 1.73 -12.52 -3.94
N ARG A 87 0.60 -12.50 -3.24
CA ARG A 87 0.40 -11.77 -1.98
C ARG A 87 0.46 -12.67 -0.75
N ALA A 88 0.52 -13.98 -0.94
CA ALA A 88 0.70 -14.92 0.15
C ALA A 88 2.16 -14.83 0.60
N ILE A 89 2.40 -14.02 1.63
CA ILE A 89 3.68 -14.00 2.33
C ILE A 89 3.80 -15.36 3.01
N ASN A 90 4.61 -16.24 2.45
CA ASN A 90 5.04 -17.44 3.14
C ASN A 90 5.96 -16.99 4.27
N PHE A 91 5.38 -16.64 5.41
CA PHE A 91 6.12 -16.54 6.66
C PHE A 91 6.70 -17.93 6.92
N LYS A 92 7.92 -18.17 6.43
CA LYS A 92 8.71 -19.29 6.91
C LYS A 92 8.91 -19.00 8.39
N ASN A 93 8.27 -19.80 9.23
CA ASN A 93 8.36 -19.71 10.67
C ASN A 93 9.84 -19.58 11.07
N SER A 94 10.13 -18.57 11.89
CA SER A 94 11.43 -18.20 12.43
C SER A 94 12.53 -17.87 11.41
N VAL A 95 12.53 -16.65 10.89
CA VAL A 95 13.80 -15.96 10.61
C VAL A 95 14.26 -15.39 11.94
N LEU A 96 14.98 -16.20 12.73
CA LEU A 96 15.81 -15.66 13.82
C LEU A 96 16.98 -14.97 13.12
N VAL A 97 16.87 -13.66 12.94
CA VAL A 97 17.97 -12.83 12.42
C VAL A 97 19.02 -12.79 13.52
N ASN A 98 20.17 -13.41 13.27
CA ASN A 98 21.35 -13.23 14.11
C ASN A 98 21.85 -11.81 13.85
N THR A 99 21.51 -10.89 14.74
CA THR A 99 22.08 -9.54 14.75
C THR A 99 23.49 -9.64 15.31
N GLU A 100 24.50 -9.42 14.47
CA GLU A 100 25.87 -9.18 14.89
C GLU A 100 25.91 -7.75 15.48
N PHE A 101 25.67 -7.63 16.79
CA PHE A 101 26.00 -6.40 17.50
C PHE A 101 27.49 -6.48 17.84
N GLU A 102 28.28 -5.56 17.31
CA GLU A 102 29.66 -5.36 17.78
C GLU A 102 29.58 -4.96 19.25
N GLU A 103 30.12 -5.80 20.13
CA GLU A 103 30.32 -5.46 21.53
C GLU A 103 31.38 -4.35 21.55
N GLU A 104 30.96 -3.10 21.76
CA GLU A 104 31.88 -2.01 22.07
C GLU A 104 32.60 -2.39 23.38
N ASP A 105 33.89 -2.73 23.26
CA ASP A 105 34.79 -2.90 24.40
C ASP A 105 34.89 -1.55 25.13
N PHE A 106 34.17 -1.41 26.24
CA PHE A 106 34.37 -0.30 27.16
C PHE A 106 35.71 -0.52 27.88
N GLU A 107 36.72 0.29 27.54
CA GLU A 107 37.98 0.35 28.30
C GLU A 107 37.72 0.96 29.69
N ASP A 108 38.16 0.24 30.74
CA ASP A 108 38.06 0.61 32.17
C ASP A 108 38.86 1.87 32.57
#